data_AF-A0A256ZQX0-F1
#
_entry.id   AF-A0A256ZQX0-F1
#
_cell.length_a   1.000
_cell.length_b   1.000
_cell.length_c   1.000
_cell.angle_alpha   90.00
_cell.angle_beta   90.00
_cell.angle_gamma   90.00
#
_symmetry.space_group_name_H-M   'P 1'
#
loop_
_entity.id
_entity.type
_entity.pdbx_description
1 polymer ?
#
loop_
_entity_poly.entity_id
_entity_poly.type
_entity_poly.pdbx_seq_one_letter_code
_entity_poly.pdbx_strand_id
1 'polypeptide(L)'
;MGKEMKNTVLVLLIASITPGGFGGSVEAADFYMATNGSDATGDGSLNNPWHTLQHSIAQMSGGDTLIILDGVYAGSENVMDYDHRLPSGNNNSYTLVKAEHDGKVIFDGEGVRSPFQIHGGGGAGDVSYLQFEGLGVCNSSSTLISIINANHIKMFRCFCYDTTYIGHGGDGFAVGSSSYVLLEDCWSWGDARKHFYAAKSAEKVIFRRCVVRHDRHFDYFDQEAFKLYDCKETEVQNCISIDGDQEDYYTGGTAAARSYGIRDTAEGFSLENTSVRGCISVGNTGMMGALGSNYNPTTFIDFIHWDSVWGNRLRGSGAVFDHCTLGNVSGDGTLSPLAYLEGNDPITNSVLYNSYRGIWNAVGNDCNALYNLDIEYTGSAAGTHSYCDANSNAIDPLDGIPGNGVTALKYLPRIENGSDLDGTASDGGDRGATILHRIGVNGTLWGEEGYNEVTSEPLWPFPNEDLIKELMSHYYYDNVSDGLDPLRGDRGFCANGTGLYGGNITLTSYIWEYLGNPCPPEICDYAPPYHQADTNQDSVINMPELIAFIARWKTGDGVTKQEVEEARDIWFTGGFYCGS
;
A
#
# COMPACT_ATOMS: atom_id res chain seq x y z
N MET A 1 31.07 41.03 -42.27
CA MET A 1 30.37 42.33 -42.32
C MET A 1 28.94 42.02 -42.78
N GLY A 2 27.96 41.74 -41.93
CA GLY A 2 27.62 42.40 -40.67
C GLY A 2 26.34 43.20 -40.91
N LYS A 3 25.21 42.66 -40.43
CA LYS A 3 23.94 43.34 -40.06
C LYS A 3 22.88 42.24 -39.86
N GLU A 4 22.62 41.85 -38.62
CA GLU A 4 21.50 42.36 -37.81
C GLU A 4 20.16 42.32 -38.55
N MET A 5 19.28 41.39 -38.16
CA MET A 5 17.84 41.61 -38.23
C MET A 5 17.25 41.42 -36.84
N LYS A 6 16.65 42.51 -36.37
CA LYS A 6 16.03 42.71 -35.08
C LYS A 6 14.65 42.06 -35.05
N ASN A 7 14.34 41.42 -33.94
CA ASN A 7 12.99 40.99 -33.56
C ASN A 7 12.01 42.15 -33.68
N THR A 8 11.00 42.00 -34.54
CA THR A 8 9.86 42.92 -34.61
C THR A 8 8.67 42.23 -33.95
N VAL A 9 8.27 42.79 -32.82
CA VAL A 9 7.04 42.50 -32.09
C VAL A 9 5.85 42.89 -32.97
N LEU A 10 4.93 41.95 -33.23
CA LEU A 10 3.65 42.24 -33.85
C LEU A 10 2.56 42.28 -32.77
N VAL A 11 2.19 43.50 -32.36
CA VAL A 11 0.97 43.75 -31.59
C VAL A 11 -0.20 43.78 -32.58
N LEU A 12 -1.10 42.80 -32.49
CA LEU A 12 -2.38 42.83 -33.21
C LEU A 12 -3.50 43.15 -32.22
N LEU A 13 -3.97 44.39 -32.26
CA LEU A 13 -5.23 44.83 -31.65
C LEU A 13 -6.31 44.70 -32.74
N ILE A 14 -7.24 43.75 -32.60
CA ILE A 14 -8.51 43.77 -33.33
C ILE A 14 -9.63 43.49 -32.33
N ALA A 15 -10.41 44.52 -32.05
CA ALA A 15 -11.72 44.41 -31.44
C ALA A 15 -12.78 44.34 -32.54
N SER A 16 -13.59 43.29 -32.54
CA SER A 16 -14.92 43.30 -33.14
C SER A 16 -15.83 42.36 -32.34
N ILE A 17 -16.80 42.98 -31.67
CA ILE A 17 -17.82 42.34 -30.82
C ILE A 17 -18.89 41.72 -31.72
N THR A 18 -19.18 40.43 -31.50
CA THR A 18 -20.47 39.80 -31.80
C THR A 18 -21.04 39.23 -30.49
N PRO A 19 -22.31 39.50 -30.15
CA PRO A 19 -22.95 38.88 -28.99
C PRO A 19 -23.50 37.51 -29.41
N GLY A 20 -22.67 36.48 -29.31
CA GLY A 20 -23.06 35.09 -29.44
C GLY A 20 -22.53 34.34 -28.21
N GLY A 21 -23.43 33.74 -27.43
CA GLY A 21 -23.08 33.07 -26.18
C GLY A 21 -22.04 31.99 -26.39
N PHE A 22 -20.82 32.28 -25.94
CA PHE A 22 -19.85 31.25 -25.60
C PHE A 22 -20.25 30.71 -24.23
N GLY A 23 -20.81 29.51 -24.20
CA GLY A 23 -20.60 28.64 -23.07
C GLY A 23 -19.10 28.36 -23.04
N GLY A 24 -18.35 29.17 -22.30
CA GLY A 24 -16.96 28.86 -22.02
C GLY A 24 -16.94 27.52 -21.32
N SER A 25 -16.19 26.56 -21.86
CA SER A 25 -15.61 25.54 -21.02
C SER A 25 -14.86 26.28 -19.93
N VAL A 26 -15.34 26.23 -18.70
CA VAL A 26 -14.53 26.64 -17.55
C VAL A 26 -13.34 25.67 -17.57
N GLU A 27 -12.15 26.17 -17.90
CA GLU A 27 -10.93 25.38 -17.74
C GLU A 27 -10.73 25.13 -16.25
N ALA A 28 -10.32 23.91 -15.90
CA ALA A 28 -9.88 23.58 -14.56
C ALA A 28 -8.79 24.57 -14.11
N ALA A 29 -8.95 25.13 -12.91
CA ALA A 29 -7.99 26.07 -12.34
C ALA A 29 -7.09 25.39 -11.30
N ASP A 30 -5.84 25.85 -11.24
CA ASP A 30 -4.90 25.46 -10.19
C ASP A 30 -4.91 26.52 -9.08
N PHE A 31 -5.20 26.08 -7.86
CA PHE A 31 -5.17 26.88 -6.64
C PHE A 31 -4.10 26.39 -5.67
N TYR A 32 -3.68 27.27 -4.77
CA TYR A 32 -2.62 27.03 -3.82
C TYR A 32 -3.06 27.33 -2.40
N MET A 33 -2.69 26.44 -1.48
CA MET A 33 -2.87 26.58 -0.04
C MET A 33 -1.53 26.43 0.67
N ALA A 34 -1.29 27.26 1.69
CA ALA A 34 -0.04 27.24 2.45
C ALA A 34 -0.26 27.57 3.93
N THR A 35 0.58 27.03 4.81
CA THR A 35 0.58 27.35 6.26
C THR A 35 0.83 28.84 6.54
N ASN A 36 1.46 29.57 5.62
CA ASN A 36 1.68 31.02 5.67
C ASN A 36 0.76 31.83 4.73
N GLY A 37 -0.25 31.19 4.14
CA GLY A 37 -1.27 31.84 3.32
C GLY A 37 -2.26 32.67 4.13
N SER A 38 -3.30 33.19 3.46
CA SER A 38 -4.35 33.98 4.13
C SER A 38 -5.71 33.78 3.46
N ASP A 39 -6.74 33.42 4.23
CA ASP A 39 -8.12 33.36 3.72
C ASP A 39 -8.78 34.75 3.56
N ALA A 40 -8.23 35.77 4.21
CA ALA A 40 -8.74 37.15 4.10
C ALA A 40 -8.24 37.90 2.85
N THR A 41 -6.98 37.69 2.46
CA THR A 41 -6.32 38.42 1.38
C THR A 41 -5.71 37.54 0.29
N GLY A 42 -5.65 36.22 0.50
CA GLY A 42 -5.18 35.25 -0.47
C GLY A 42 -6.12 35.16 -1.66
N ASP A 43 -5.57 35.01 -2.86
CA ASP A 43 -6.32 34.85 -4.11
C ASP A 43 -6.21 33.43 -4.67
N GLY A 44 -5.58 32.52 -3.92
CA GLY A 44 -5.39 31.12 -4.31
C GLY A 44 -4.27 30.94 -5.32
N SER A 45 -3.52 31.98 -5.69
CA SER A 45 -2.31 31.82 -6.51
C SER A 45 -1.11 31.38 -5.68
N LEU A 46 -0.08 30.80 -6.32
CA LEU A 46 1.17 30.40 -5.67
C LEU A 46 1.82 31.53 -4.86
N ASN A 47 1.72 32.78 -5.31
CA ASN A 47 2.34 33.94 -4.64
C ASN A 47 1.48 34.51 -3.50
N ASN A 48 0.21 34.14 -3.44
CA ASN A 48 -0.73 34.64 -2.44
C ASN A 48 -1.78 33.55 -2.10
N PRO A 49 -1.32 32.41 -1.54
CA PRO A 49 -2.14 31.22 -1.34
C PRO A 49 -3.18 31.42 -0.24
N TRP A 50 -4.20 30.55 -0.26
CA TRP A 50 -5.15 30.41 0.85
C TRP A 50 -4.49 29.76 2.07
N HIS A 51 -5.12 29.89 3.24
CA HIS A 51 -4.59 29.36 4.50
C HIS A 51 -5.22 28.03 4.91
N THR A 52 -6.54 27.87 4.72
CA THR A 52 -7.28 26.72 5.24
C THR A 52 -7.91 25.86 4.16
N LEU A 53 -8.08 24.56 4.50
CA LEU A 53 -8.70 23.59 3.60
C LEU A 53 -10.16 23.93 3.32
N GLN A 54 -10.93 24.29 4.35
CA GLN A 54 -12.35 24.61 4.18
C GLN A 54 -12.56 25.88 3.35
N HIS A 55 -11.70 26.89 3.51
CA HIS A 55 -11.74 28.06 2.64
C HIS A 55 -11.47 27.68 1.19
N SER A 56 -10.43 26.87 0.95
CA SER A 56 -10.06 26.39 -0.38
C SER A 56 -11.22 25.62 -1.04
N ILE A 57 -11.82 24.66 -0.31
CA ILE A 57 -12.98 23.88 -0.77
C ILE A 57 -14.13 24.80 -1.20
N ALA A 58 -14.40 25.88 -0.45
CA ALA A 58 -15.49 26.81 -0.74
C ALA A 58 -15.25 27.67 -2.00
N GLN A 59 -13.99 27.80 -2.46
CA GLN A 59 -13.64 28.55 -3.67
C GLN A 59 -13.56 27.68 -4.93
N MET A 60 -13.35 26.37 -4.76
CA MET A 60 -13.18 25.44 -5.88
C MET A 60 -14.50 25.10 -6.58
N SER A 61 -14.38 24.72 -7.85
CA SER A 61 -15.39 24.05 -8.66
C SER A 61 -14.96 22.62 -9.00
N GLY A 62 -15.91 21.82 -9.47
CA GLY A 62 -15.63 20.44 -9.87
C GLY A 62 -14.65 20.39 -11.04
N GLY A 63 -13.55 19.63 -10.90
CA GLY A 63 -12.47 19.52 -11.88
C GLY A 63 -11.25 20.40 -11.59
N ASP A 64 -11.32 21.31 -10.60
CA ASP A 64 -10.16 22.13 -10.20
C ASP A 64 -9.09 21.33 -9.46
N THR A 65 -7.87 21.87 -9.44
CA THR A 65 -6.73 21.36 -8.66
C THR A 65 -6.42 22.26 -7.48
N LEU A 66 -6.27 21.69 -6.29
CA LEU A 66 -5.67 22.34 -5.13
C LEU A 66 -4.28 21.75 -4.87
N ILE A 67 -3.25 22.58 -4.97
CA ILE A 67 -1.86 22.25 -4.65
C ILE A 67 -1.55 22.81 -3.24
N ILE A 68 -1.17 21.93 -2.34
CA ILE A 68 -0.92 22.29 -0.93
C ILE A 68 0.59 22.32 -0.70
N LEU A 69 1.11 23.46 -0.27
CA LEU A 69 2.53 23.62 0.03
C LEU A 69 2.90 22.88 1.33
N ASP A 70 4.17 22.51 1.45
CA ASP A 70 4.71 21.77 2.59
C ASP A 70 4.31 22.37 3.95
N GLY A 71 3.89 21.51 4.88
CA GLY A 71 3.55 21.92 6.22
C GLY A 71 2.60 20.98 6.95
N VAL A 72 2.42 21.29 8.24
CA VAL A 72 1.45 20.64 9.11
C VAL A 72 0.24 21.57 9.25
N TYR A 73 -0.93 21.06 8.87
CA TYR A 73 -2.20 21.76 8.87
C TYR A 73 -3.08 21.19 9.97
N ALA A 74 -3.28 21.98 11.02
CA ALA A 74 -4.10 21.65 12.19
C ALA A 74 -5.27 22.62 12.33
N GLY A 75 -6.16 22.39 13.29
CA GLY A 75 -7.33 23.24 13.53
C GLY A 75 -8.59 22.77 12.81
N SER A 76 -9.74 23.28 13.25
CA SER A 76 -11.07 22.85 12.77
C SER A 76 -11.39 23.30 11.34
N GLU A 77 -10.62 24.24 10.76
CA GLU A 77 -10.80 24.70 9.37
C GLU A 77 -9.93 23.90 8.38
N ASN A 78 -9.07 23.01 8.90
CA ASN A 78 -8.21 22.10 8.12
C ASN A 78 -8.70 20.66 8.18
N VAL A 79 -10.03 20.47 8.20
CA VAL A 79 -10.68 19.17 8.09
C VAL A 79 -11.69 19.19 6.96
N MET A 80 -11.89 18.04 6.33
CA MET A 80 -12.99 17.78 5.41
C MET A 80 -14.10 17.05 6.17
N ASP A 81 -15.28 17.64 6.20
CA ASP A 81 -16.46 17.10 6.87
C ASP A 81 -17.69 17.11 5.94
N TYR A 82 -18.84 16.67 6.46
CA TYR A 82 -20.07 16.59 5.68
C TYR A 82 -20.57 17.95 5.14
N ASP A 83 -20.26 19.04 5.85
CA ASP A 83 -20.68 20.40 5.47
C ASP A 83 -19.65 21.08 4.55
N HIS A 84 -18.39 20.64 4.58
CA HIS A 84 -17.27 21.17 3.80
C HIS A 84 -16.68 20.10 2.87
N ARG A 85 -17.45 19.73 1.85
CA ARG A 85 -17.09 18.66 0.88
C ARG A 85 -16.47 19.26 -0.38
N LEU A 86 -15.43 18.60 -0.89
CA LEU A 86 -14.90 18.95 -2.21
C LEU A 86 -15.99 18.89 -3.28
N PRO A 87 -16.02 19.85 -4.21
CA PRO A 87 -16.92 19.78 -5.35
C PRO A 87 -16.56 18.56 -6.20
N SER A 88 -17.56 17.76 -6.57
CA SER A 88 -17.35 16.58 -7.42
C SER A 88 -16.92 16.95 -8.83
N GLY A 89 -15.90 16.28 -9.35
CA GLY A 89 -15.49 16.38 -10.74
C GLY A 89 -16.39 15.58 -11.67
N ASN A 90 -15.82 15.13 -12.79
CA ASN A 90 -16.46 14.21 -13.73
C ASN A 90 -15.44 13.22 -14.31
N ASN A 91 -15.91 12.28 -15.14
CA ASN A 91 -15.07 11.22 -15.70
C ASN A 91 -13.90 11.69 -16.58
N ASN A 92 -13.91 12.94 -17.06
CA ASN A 92 -12.82 13.52 -17.84
C ASN A 92 -11.92 14.46 -17.01
N SER A 93 -12.36 14.86 -15.81
CA SER A 93 -11.67 15.85 -14.98
C SER A 93 -12.11 15.67 -13.53
N TYR A 94 -11.28 14.95 -12.77
CA TYR A 94 -11.45 14.78 -11.33
C TYR A 94 -11.11 16.10 -10.64
N THR A 95 -11.77 16.41 -9.54
CA THR A 95 -11.27 17.44 -8.63
C THR A 95 -10.06 16.87 -7.91
N LEU A 96 -8.91 17.54 -8.03
CA LEU A 96 -7.63 17.05 -7.55
C LEU A 96 -7.19 17.85 -6.32
N VAL A 97 -6.77 17.15 -5.26
CA VAL A 97 -6.06 17.75 -4.13
C VAL A 97 -4.72 17.06 -3.98
N LYS A 98 -3.62 17.79 -4.09
CA LYS A 98 -2.29 17.21 -4.04
C LYS A 98 -1.33 18.00 -3.17
N ALA A 99 -0.38 17.30 -2.56
CA ALA A 99 0.81 17.95 -2.02
C ALA A 99 1.67 18.53 -3.16
N GLU A 100 2.39 19.61 -2.89
CA GLU A 100 3.47 20.08 -3.76
C GLU A 100 4.60 19.04 -3.82
N HIS A 101 4.98 18.51 -2.65
CA HIS A 101 5.92 17.39 -2.51
C HIS A 101 5.29 16.27 -1.68
N ASP A 102 5.30 15.04 -2.21
CA ASP A 102 4.75 13.88 -1.53
C ASP A 102 5.36 13.70 -0.14
N GLY A 103 4.52 13.39 0.87
CA GLY A 103 5.01 13.19 2.23
C GLY A 103 5.20 14.46 3.06
N LYS A 104 5.16 15.66 2.46
CA LYS A 104 5.46 16.92 3.15
C LYS A 104 4.23 17.72 3.58
N VAL A 105 3.03 17.27 3.23
CA VAL A 105 1.76 17.84 3.70
C VAL A 105 1.10 16.89 4.69
N ILE A 106 0.90 17.33 5.93
CA ILE A 106 0.28 16.54 6.99
C ILE A 106 -0.93 17.29 7.55
N PHE A 107 -2.11 16.65 7.51
CA PHE A 107 -3.30 17.10 8.22
C PHE A 107 -3.37 16.44 9.59
N ASP A 108 -3.23 17.25 10.65
CA ASP A 108 -3.18 16.78 12.04
C ASP A 108 -4.53 16.99 12.74
N GLY A 109 -5.15 15.89 13.16
CA GLY A 109 -6.40 15.90 13.91
C GLY A 109 -6.27 16.38 15.36
N GLU A 110 -5.04 16.53 15.86
CA GLU A 110 -4.66 16.90 17.23
C GLU A 110 -5.27 15.97 18.31
N GLY A 111 -5.61 14.73 17.95
CA GLY A 111 -6.27 13.74 18.80
C GLY A 111 -7.73 14.07 19.13
N VAL A 112 -8.31 15.11 18.52
CA VAL A 112 -9.66 15.62 18.86
C VAL A 112 -10.57 15.81 17.65
N ARG A 113 -10.09 15.54 16.44
CA ARG A 113 -10.85 15.69 15.18
C ARG A 113 -10.79 14.44 14.31
N SER A 114 -11.70 14.35 13.36
CA SER A 114 -11.68 13.38 12.27
C SER A 114 -11.30 14.10 10.98
N PRO A 115 -10.03 14.07 10.53
CA PRO A 115 -9.56 15.03 9.55
C PRO A 115 -10.23 14.89 8.18
N PHE A 116 -10.36 13.67 7.63
CA PHE A 116 -10.80 13.46 6.25
C PHE A 116 -12.08 12.61 6.21
N GLN A 117 -13.24 13.25 6.14
CA GLN A 117 -14.55 12.62 5.96
C GLN A 117 -15.09 12.90 4.54
N ILE A 118 -14.72 12.05 3.59
CA ILE A 118 -15.17 12.08 2.20
C ILE A 118 -16.55 11.42 2.14
N HIS A 119 -17.57 12.14 2.62
CA HIS A 119 -18.91 11.61 2.87
C HIS A 119 -19.95 12.17 1.89
N GLY A 120 -20.60 11.29 1.15
CA GLY A 120 -21.80 11.59 0.38
C GLY A 120 -23.10 11.17 1.08
N GLY A 121 -24.19 11.18 0.31
CA GLY A 121 -25.53 10.78 0.75
C GLY A 121 -26.33 11.89 1.45
N GLY A 122 -27.53 11.54 1.90
CA GLY A 122 -28.48 12.49 2.50
C GLY A 122 -29.05 13.50 1.49
N GLY A 123 -29.42 14.69 1.95
CA GLY A 123 -29.93 15.75 1.08
C GLY A 123 -28.87 16.37 0.17
N ALA A 124 -27.60 16.06 0.43
CA ALA A 124 -26.44 16.70 -0.18
C ALA A 124 -25.84 15.89 -1.35
N GLY A 125 -26.37 14.68 -1.62
CA GLY A 125 -25.96 13.80 -2.71
C GLY A 125 -24.63 13.09 -2.49
N ASP A 126 -24.35 12.10 -3.34
CA ASP A 126 -23.09 11.35 -3.34
C ASP A 126 -21.93 12.22 -3.79
N VAL A 127 -20.73 11.94 -3.26
CA VAL A 127 -19.48 12.61 -3.67
C VAL A 127 -18.78 11.73 -4.70
N SER A 128 -18.28 12.33 -5.79
CA SER A 128 -17.62 11.55 -6.84
C SER A 128 -16.52 12.26 -7.61
N TYR A 129 -15.70 11.47 -8.30
CA TYR A 129 -14.62 11.94 -9.16
C TYR A 129 -13.65 12.87 -8.42
N LEU A 130 -13.13 12.38 -7.30
CA LEU A 130 -12.12 13.06 -6.49
C LEU A 130 -10.81 12.29 -6.51
N GLN A 131 -9.71 13.02 -6.60
CA GLN A 131 -8.35 12.47 -6.57
C GLN A 131 -7.52 13.15 -5.51
N PHE A 132 -6.76 12.37 -4.75
CA PHE A 132 -5.85 12.83 -3.70
C PHE A 132 -4.44 12.31 -3.96
N GLU A 133 -3.43 13.17 -3.79
CA GLU A 133 -2.04 12.76 -4.01
C GLU A 133 -1.07 13.27 -2.94
N GLY A 134 -0.25 12.38 -2.40
CA GLY A 134 0.90 12.75 -1.56
C GLY A 134 0.57 13.24 -0.14
N LEU A 135 -0.70 13.16 0.28
CA LEU A 135 -1.20 13.75 1.52
C LEU A 135 -1.07 12.79 2.72
N GLY A 136 -0.64 13.33 3.86
CA GLY A 136 -0.63 12.65 5.16
C GLY A 136 -1.79 13.07 6.05
N VAL A 137 -2.34 12.13 6.82
CA VAL A 137 -3.38 12.39 7.84
C VAL A 137 -3.00 11.71 9.15
N CYS A 138 -3.05 12.41 10.29
CA CYS A 138 -2.67 11.81 11.57
C CYS A 138 -3.49 12.28 12.78
N ASN A 139 -3.28 11.60 13.91
CA ASN A 139 -3.82 11.92 15.23
C ASN A 139 -5.34 12.16 15.21
N SER A 140 -6.10 11.22 14.67
CA SER A 140 -7.57 11.35 14.60
C SER A 140 -8.22 10.92 15.91
N SER A 141 -9.31 11.56 16.32
CA SER A 141 -10.18 11.09 17.42
C SER A 141 -11.16 9.99 17.00
N SER A 142 -11.06 9.52 15.75
CA SER A 142 -11.90 8.49 15.12
C SER A 142 -11.12 7.87 13.94
N THR A 143 -11.82 7.38 12.92
CA THR A 143 -11.21 7.03 11.62
C THR A 143 -10.46 8.23 11.03
N LEU A 144 -9.27 7.99 10.47
CA LEU A 144 -8.39 9.00 9.87
C LEU A 144 -8.96 9.49 8.53
N ILE A 145 -9.21 8.55 7.62
CA ILE A 145 -9.75 8.79 6.28
C ILE A 145 -10.97 7.90 6.07
N SER A 146 -12.13 8.53 5.90
CA SER A 146 -13.41 7.84 5.74
C SER A 146 -14.06 8.21 4.41
N ILE A 147 -14.25 7.21 3.55
CA ILE A 147 -14.90 7.32 2.24
C ILE A 147 -16.25 6.61 2.34
N ILE A 148 -17.35 7.39 2.37
CA ILE A 148 -18.70 6.86 2.60
C ILE A 148 -19.68 7.44 1.58
N ASN A 149 -20.52 6.60 0.97
CA ASN A 149 -21.47 7.01 -0.07
C ASN A 149 -20.78 7.82 -1.19
N ALA A 150 -19.63 7.33 -1.62
CA ALA A 150 -18.80 7.99 -2.62
C ALA A 150 -18.57 7.07 -3.83
N ASN A 151 -18.21 7.67 -4.96
CA ASN A 151 -17.98 6.93 -6.19
C ASN A 151 -16.83 7.52 -7.03
N HIS A 152 -15.98 6.70 -7.66
CA HIS A 152 -14.83 7.18 -8.45
C HIS A 152 -13.89 8.04 -7.60
N ILE A 153 -13.32 7.42 -6.57
CA ILE A 153 -12.35 8.07 -5.67
C ILE A 153 -10.99 7.44 -5.90
N LYS A 154 -9.96 8.27 -6.07
CA LYS A 154 -8.57 7.84 -6.24
C LYS A 154 -7.71 8.48 -5.16
N MET A 155 -6.88 7.68 -4.49
CA MET A 155 -5.83 8.20 -3.61
C MET A 155 -4.50 7.57 -4.02
N PHE A 156 -3.51 8.41 -4.30
CA PHE A 156 -2.17 8.01 -4.68
C PHE A 156 -1.16 8.52 -3.66
N ARG A 157 -0.23 7.66 -3.21
CA ARG A 157 0.89 8.09 -2.35
C ARG A 157 0.42 8.83 -1.08
N CYS A 158 -0.79 8.51 -0.63
CA CYS A 158 -1.39 9.08 0.57
C CYS A 158 -1.12 8.16 1.75
N PHE A 159 -1.09 8.73 2.94
CA PHE A 159 -0.76 7.97 4.13
C PHE A 159 -1.48 8.44 5.37
N CYS A 160 -1.64 7.53 6.32
CA CYS A 160 -2.22 7.87 7.61
C CYS A 160 -1.67 7.06 8.77
N TYR A 161 -1.58 7.69 9.94
CA TYR A 161 -1.10 7.04 11.15
C TYR A 161 -1.75 7.63 12.39
N ASP A 162 -1.84 6.80 13.42
CA ASP A 162 -2.37 7.14 14.73
C ASP A 162 -3.82 7.65 14.74
N THR A 163 -4.75 6.72 14.93
CA THR A 163 -5.98 7.04 15.63
C THR A 163 -5.68 7.16 17.13
N THR A 164 -6.45 7.97 17.84
CA THR A 164 -6.45 8.05 19.30
C THR A 164 -7.70 7.38 19.87
N TYR A 165 -8.39 6.60 19.02
CA TYR A 165 -9.66 5.97 19.33
C TYR A 165 -9.45 4.70 20.17
N ILE A 166 -10.31 4.51 21.16
CA ILE A 166 -10.31 3.34 22.05
C ILE A 166 -11.57 2.53 21.78
N GLY A 167 -11.41 1.27 21.39
CA GLY A 167 -12.49 0.30 21.18
C GLY A 167 -12.83 0.05 19.71
N HIS A 168 -14.10 -0.22 19.41
CA HIS A 168 -14.54 -0.71 18.09
C HIS A 168 -14.65 0.36 16.99
N GLY A 169 -13.58 1.13 16.75
CA GLY A 169 -13.49 2.19 15.73
C GLY A 169 -12.04 2.63 15.54
N GLY A 170 -11.81 3.76 14.87
CA GLY A 170 -10.44 4.24 14.62
C GLY A 170 -9.73 3.45 13.52
N ASP A 171 -10.24 3.56 12.30
CA ASP A 171 -9.62 2.94 11.13
C ASP A 171 -8.67 3.94 10.42
N GLY A 172 -7.72 3.43 9.63
CA GLY A 172 -6.86 4.23 8.76
C GLY A 172 -7.64 4.75 7.54
N PHE A 173 -7.64 3.95 6.48
CA PHE A 173 -8.45 4.13 5.28
C PHE A 173 -9.71 3.25 5.37
N ALA A 174 -10.89 3.86 5.55
CA ALA A 174 -12.16 3.14 5.59
C ALA A 174 -13.06 3.49 4.40
N VAL A 175 -13.41 2.49 3.60
CA VAL A 175 -14.33 2.57 2.47
C VAL A 175 -15.63 1.87 2.83
N GLY A 176 -16.71 2.63 2.97
CA GLY A 176 -18.04 2.14 3.33
C GLY A 176 -19.09 2.52 2.29
N SER A 177 -19.97 1.58 1.89
CA SER A 177 -21.13 1.88 1.02
C SER A 177 -20.77 2.74 -0.21
N SER A 178 -19.61 2.46 -0.82
CA SER A 178 -19.00 3.24 -1.89
C SER A 178 -18.60 2.33 -3.04
N SER A 179 -18.41 2.87 -4.24
CA SER A 179 -18.05 2.11 -5.44
C SER A 179 -16.90 2.74 -6.21
N TYR A 180 -16.11 1.95 -6.95
CA TYR A 180 -15.01 2.44 -7.78
C TYR A 180 -14.02 3.30 -6.98
N VAL A 181 -13.43 2.68 -5.96
CA VAL A 181 -12.43 3.32 -5.10
C VAL A 181 -11.08 2.65 -5.33
N LEU A 182 -10.05 3.45 -5.62
CA LEU A 182 -8.67 3.01 -5.76
C LEU A 182 -7.80 3.70 -4.72
N LEU A 183 -7.21 2.91 -3.85
CA LEU A 183 -6.10 3.33 -2.98
C LEU A 183 -4.85 2.67 -3.54
N GLU A 184 -3.96 3.46 -4.11
CA GLU A 184 -2.78 2.96 -4.83
C GLU A 184 -1.52 3.63 -4.30
N ASP A 185 -0.49 2.82 -4.06
CA ASP A 185 0.77 3.28 -3.44
C ASP A 185 0.54 4.01 -2.10
N CYS A 186 -0.46 3.60 -1.31
CA CYS A 186 -0.79 4.24 -0.03
C CYS A 186 -0.21 3.46 1.16
N TRP A 187 0.09 4.10 2.28
CA TRP A 187 0.63 3.41 3.45
C TRP A 187 0.03 3.85 4.78
N SER A 188 0.03 2.94 5.74
CA SER A 188 -0.47 3.22 7.09
C SER A 188 0.33 2.50 8.16
N TRP A 189 0.56 3.17 9.28
CA TRP A 189 1.29 2.61 10.42
C TRP A 189 0.79 3.22 11.73
N GLY A 190 1.41 2.85 12.85
CA GLY A 190 0.98 3.35 14.14
C GLY A 190 -0.31 2.71 14.60
N ASP A 191 -1.17 3.52 15.21
CA ASP A 191 -2.47 3.11 15.71
C ASP A 191 -3.57 3.13 14.66
N ALA A 192 -4.15 1.97 14.38
CA ALA A 192 -5.44 1.84 13.70
C ALA A 192 -6.04 0.47 14.00
N ARG A 193 -7.36 0.41 14.20
CA ARG A 193 -8.09 -0.86 14.25
C ARG A 193 -7.94 -1.62 12.94
N LYS A 194 -8.22 -0.94 11.83
CA LYS A 194 -8.09 -1.48 10.48
C LYS A 194 -7.35 -0.46 9.64
N HIS A 195 -6.18 -0.81 9.12
CA HIS A 195 -5.40 0.14 8.33
C HIS A 195 -6.05 0.39 6.96
N PHE A 196 -6.47 -0.68 6.28
CA PHE A 196 -7.24 -0.61 5.03
C PHE A 196 -8.52 -1.43 5.17
N TYR A 197 -9.67 -0.77 5.12
CA TYR A 197 -10.95 -1.36 5.46
C TYR A 197 -11.99 -1.16 4.36
N ALA A 198 -12.35 -2.22 3.63
CA ALA A 198 -13.50 -2.22 2.72
C ALA A 198 -14.71 -2.85 3.42
N ALA A 199 -15.81 -2.12 3.51
CA ALA A 199 -16.92 -2.48 4.39
C ALA A 199 -18.31 -2.06 3.93
N LYS A 200 -19.35 -2.60 4.61
CA LYS A 200 -20.72 -2.05 4.59
C LYS A 200 -21.28 -1.93 3.17
N SER A 201 -21.25 -3.04 2.42
CA SER A 201 -21.66 -3.08 1.01
C SER A 201 -20.82 -2.20 0.08
N ALA A 202 -19.55 -1.91 0.43
CA ALA A 202 -18.61 -1.37 -0.54
C ALA A 202 -18.44 -2.38 -1.69
N GLU A 203 -18.35 -1.86 -2.92
CA GLU A 203 -18.13 -2.66 -4.12
C GLU A 203 -17.02 -2.05 -4.99
N LYS A 204 -16.35 -2.85 -5.82
CA LYS A 204 -15.40 -2.33 -6.82
C LYS A 204 -14.28 -1.49 -6.20
N VAL A 205 -13.68 -2.05 -5.15
CA VAL A 205 -12.60 -1.41 -4.38
C VAL A 205 -11.28 -2.10 -4.73
N ILE A 206 -10.23 -1.31 -4.94
CA ILE A 206 -8.88 -1.82 -5.17
C ILE A 206 -7.94 -1.18 -4.16
N PHE A 207 -7.25 -2.01 -3.39
CA PHE A 207 -6.05 -1.62 -2.65
C PHE A 207 -4.85 -2.14 -3.44
N ARG A 208 -4.00 -1.25 -3.96
CA ARG A 208 -2.89 -1.61 -4.85
C ARG A 208 -1.57 -1.07 -4.28
N ARG A 209 -0.55 -1.92 -4.16
CA ARG A 209 0.79 -1.55 -3.68
C ARG A 209 0.77 -0.77 -2.35
N CYS A 210 -0.16 -1.14 -1.47
CA CYS A 210 -0.29 -0.50 -0.18
C CYS A 210 0.56 -1.20 0.88
N VAL A 211 1.13 -0.43 1.82
CA VAL A 211 2.03 -0.95 2.88
C VAL A 211 1.46 -0.68 4.26
N VAL A 212 1.47 -1.69 5.12
CA VAL A 212 1.04 -1.58 6.52
C VAL A 212 2.11 -2.09 7.48
N ARG A 213 2.45 -1.27 8.47
CA ARG A 213 3.12 -1.72 9.70
C ARG A 213 2.21 -1.48 10.90
N HIS A 214 1.58 -2.54 11.39
CA HIS A 214 0.63 -2.43 12.51
C HIS A 214 1.41 -2.34 13.82
N ASP A 215 1.49 -1.14 14.39
CA ASP A 215 2.34 -0.87 15.55
C ASP A 215 1.57 -1.02 16.87
N ARG A 216 0.31 -0.58 16.92
CA ARG A 216 -0.53 -0.66 18.13
C ARG A 216 -2.01 -0.52 17.79
N HIS A 217 -2.89 -0.89 18.70
CA HIS A 217 -4.26 -0.38 18.80
C HIS A 217 -4.88 -0.87 20.11
N PHE A 218 -5.89 -0.14 20.62
CA PHE A 218 -6.72 -0.62 21.71
C PHE A 218 -8.09 -1.08 21.18
N ASP A 219 -8.27 -2.39 20.99
CA ASP A 219 -9.56 -2.98 20.63
C ASP A 219 -9.79 -4.34 21.29
N TYR A 220 -11.07 -4.64 21.55
CA TYR A 220 -11.52 -5.84 22.22
C TYR A 220 -11.66 -7.07 21.30
N PHE A 221 -11.84 -6.91 19.97
CA PHE A 221 -12.21 -8.05 19.11
C PHE A 221 -11.43 -8.22 17.80
N ASP A 222 -11.13 -7.16 17.04
CA ASP A 222 -10.60 -7.29 15.69
C ASP A 222 -9.71 -6.12 15.24
N GLN A 223 -8.41 -6.44 15.08
CA GLN A 223 -7.38 -5.58 14.51
C GLN A 223 -6.83 -6.19 13.21
N GLU A 224 -6.67 -5.37 12.16
CA GLU A 224 -6.25 -5.84 10.82
C GLU A 224 -5.42 -4.85 10.01
N ALA A 225 -4.43 -5.35 9.26
CA ALA A 225 -3.78 -4.54 8.22
C ALA A 225 -4.74 -4.32 7.04
N PHE A 226 -5.23 -5.40 6.43
CA PHE A 226 -6.20 -5.35 5.34
C PHE A 226 -7.47 -6.09 5.74
N LYS A 227 -8.61 -5.41 5.72
CA LYS A 227 -9.91 -5.96 6.11
C LYS A 227 -10.93 -5.86 4.98
N LEU A 228 -11.39 -7.02 4.54
CA LEU A 228 -12.54 -7.18 3.65
C LEU A 228 -13.74 -7.64 4.48
N TYR A 229 -14.81 -6.86 4.53
CA TYR A 229 -15.92 -7.09 5.45
C TYR A 229 -17.25 -6.76 4.77
N ASP A 230 -18.07 -7.75 4.45
CA ASP A 230 -19.39 -7.50 3.83
C ASP A 230 -19.27 -6.60 2.56
N CYS A 231 -18.23 -6.84 1.76
CA CYS A 231 -17.91 -6.11 0.54
C CYS A 231 -17.81 -7.08 -0.65
N LYS A 232 -17.97 -6.58 -1.87
CA LYS A 232 -17.90 -7.42 -3.07
C LYS A 232 -17.04 -6.79 -4.15
N GLU A 233 -16.58 -7.58 -5.11
CA GLU A 233 -15.78 -7.07 -6.22
C GLU A 233 -14.59 -6.25 -5.69
N THR A 234 -13.79 -6.86 -4.82
CA THR A 234 -12.70 -6.16 -4.11
C THR A 234 -11.37 -6.86 -4.32
N GLU A 235 -10.34 -6.10 -4.68
CA GLU A 235 -9.00 -6.62 -4.98
C GLU A 235 -7.95 -5.99 -4.05
N VAL A 236 -7.08 -6.82 -3.51
CA VAL A 236 -5.88 -6.41 -2.78
C VAL A 236 -4.68 -6.89 -3.60
N GLN A 237 -3.93 -5.97 -4.20
CA GLN A 237 -2.92 -6.24 -5.23
C GLN A 237 -1.55 -5.72 -4.80
N ASN A 238 -0.52 -6.57 -4.80
CA ASN A 238 0.85 -6.19 -4.40
C ASN A 238 0.96 -5.46 -3.05
N CYS A 239 0.06 -5.72 -2.11
CA CYS A 239 0.07 -5.07 -0.81
C CYS A 239 0.95 -5.85 0.19
N ILE A 240 1.55 -5.13 1.13
CA ILE A 240 2.50 -5.66 2.11
C ILE A 240 1.99 -5.35 3.53
N SER A 241 1.91 -6.36 4.38
CA SER A 241 1.79 -6.24 5.83
C SER A 241 3.09 -6.73 6.47
N ILE A 242 3.77 -5.86 7.22
CA ILE A 242 5.15 -6.10 7.65
C ILE A 242 5.38 -5.66 9.09
N ASP A 243 6.29 -6.35 9.77
CA ASP A 243 6.82 -6.00 11.10
C ASP A 243 5.73 -5.73 12.16
N GLY A 244 4.66 -6.51 12.10
CA GLY A 244 3.58 -6.59 13.08
C GLY A 244 3.94 -7.51 14.25
N ASP A 245 5.05 -7.21 14.91
CA ASP A 245 5.68 -7.98 15.99
C ASP A 245 5.57 -7.26 17.35
N GLN A 246 4.60 -6.35 17.49
CA GLN A 246 4.41 -5.48 18.65
C GLN A 246 3.24 -5.94 19.53
N GLU A 247 3.17 -7.24 19.86
CA GLU A 247 2.03 -7.86 20.54
C GLU A 247 1.66 -7.21 21.88
N ASP A 248 2.65 -6.69 22.61
CA ASP A 248 2.45 -5.97 23.87
C ASP A 248 1.61 -4.68 23.70
N TYR A 249 1.53 -4.14 22.48
CA TYR A 249 0.77 -2.93 22.15
C TYR A 249 -0.57 -3.23 21.46
N TYR A 250 -0.89 -4.50 21.22
CA TYR A 250 -2.21 -4.94 20.74
C TYR A 250 -3.11 -5.18 21.95
N THR A 251 -3.51 -4.07 22.58
CA THR A 251 -4.16 -4.11 23.89
C THR A 251 -5.68 -4.17 23.79
N GLY A 252 -6.33 -4.60 24.88
CA GLY A 252 -7.78 -4.56 25.04
C GLY A 252 -8.56 -5.80 24.57
N GLY A 253 -7.95 -6.72 23.82
CA GLY A 253 -8.65 -7.83 23.15
C GLY A 253 -8.15 -9.25 23.45
N THR A 254 -8.96 -10.24 23.06
CA THR A 254 -8.65 -11.68 23.22
C THR A 254 -8.27 -12.37 21.91
N ALA A 255 -8.20 -11.64 20.80
CA ALA A 255 -7.94 -12.18 19.47
C ALA A 255 -6.68 -11.54 18.87
N ALA A 256 -5.84 -12.36 18.26
CA ALA A 256 -4.66 -11.89 17.54
C ALA A 256 -5.05 -10.91 16.41
N ALA A 257 -4.22 -9.89 16.22
CA ALA A 257 -4.26 -9.03 15.04
C ALA A 257 -4.04 -9.86 13.77
N ARG A 258 -4.44 -9.36 12.59
CA ARG A 258 -4.34 -10.12 11.33
C ARG A 258 -3.77 -9.28 10.20
N SER A 259 -2.94 -9.87 9.37
CA SER A 259 -2.48 -9.21 8.14
C SER A 259 -3.64 -9.07 7.16
N TYR A 260 -4.34 -10.16 6.86
CA TYR A 260 -5.47 -10.19 5.92
C TYR A 260 -6.71 -10.78 6.61
N GLY A 261 -7.66 -9.93 6.97
CA GLY A 261 -8.92 -10.33 7.59
C GLY A 261 -10.08 -10.33 6.59
N ILE A 262 -10.84 -11.41 6.58
CA ILE A 262 -12.02 -11.59 5.73
C ILE A 262 -13.22 -11.91 6.62
N ARG A 263 -14.30 -11.16 6.43
CA ARG A 263 -15.51 -11.35 7.22
C ARG A 263 -16.79 -11.19 6.42
N ASP A 264 -17.74 -12.07 6.71
CA ASP A 264 -19.11 -12.04 6.24
C ASP A 264 -20.02 -12.22 7.46
N THR A 265 -20.88 -11.24 7.78
CA THR A 265 -21.56 -11.20 9.08
C THR A 265 -23.07 -11.31 9.11
N ALA A 266 -23.83 -10.89 8.09
CA ALA A 266 -25.29 -10.86 8.24
C ALA A 266 -26.10 -10.96 6.93
N GLU A 267 -27.34 -11.43 7.09
CA GLU A 267 -28.38 -11.46 6.06
C GLU A 267 -28.57 -10.07 5.41
N GLY A 268 -28.47 -10.00 4.09
CA GLY A 268 -28.60 -8.75 3.32
C GLY A 268 -27.27 -8.07 2.95
N PHE A 269 -26.17 -8.52 3.53
CA PHE A 269 -24.82 -8.22 3.05
C PHE A 269 -24.25 -9.44 2.33
N SER A 270 -23.34 -9.23 1.37
CA SER A 270 -22.62 -10.33 0.74
C SER A 270 -21.15 -10.01 0.57
N LEU A 271 -20.33 -11.01 0.87
CA LEU A 271 -18.93 -11.07 0.52
C LEU A 271 -18.81 -11.88 -0.77
N GLU A 272 -18.40 -11.26 -1.88
CA GLU A 272 -18.40 -11.91 -3.20
C GLU A 272 -17.26 -11.40 -4.08
N ASN A 273 -16.66 -12.29 -4.89
CA ASN A 273 -15.64 -11.93 -5.88
C ASN A 273 -14.53 -11.05 -5.30
N THR A 274 -13.86 -11.58 -4.29
CA THR A 274 -12.75 -10.89 -3.61
C THR A 274 -11.45 -11.62 -3.86
N SER A 275 -10.35 -10.87 -4.05
CA SER A 275 -9.03 -11.48 -4.26
C SER A 275 -7.94 -10.77 -3.47
N VAL A 276 -6.94 -11.55 -3.07
CA VAL A 276 -5.66 -11.12 -2.52
C VAL A 276 -4.57 -11.66 -3.45
N ARG A 277 -3.94 -10.79 -4.23
CA ARG A 277 -3.03 -11.16 -5.33
C ARG A 277 -1.66 -10.54 -5.17
N GLY A 278 -0.60 -11.34 -5.28
CA GLY A 278 0.77 -10.86 -5.21
C GLY A 278 1.10 -10.19 -3.88
N CYS A 279 0.49 -10.61 -2.77
CA CYS A 279 0.54 -9.91 -1.47
C CYS A 279 1.47 -10.61 -0.48
N ILE A 280 2.02 -9.85 0.47
CA ILE A 280 3.05 -10.32 1.40
C ILE A 280 2.67 -10.02 2.86
N SER A 281 2.79 -11.02 3.71
CA SER A 281 2.78 -10.90 5.17
C SER A 281 4.09 -11.45 5.73
N VAL A 282 4.92 -10.61 6.35
CA VAL A 282 6.25 -11.03 6.85
C VAL A 282 6.66 -10.31 8.13
N GLY A 283 7.35 -11.00 9.03
CA GLY A 283 7.80 -10.42 10.31
C GLY A 283 6.65 -10.06 11.25
N ASN A 284 5.54 -10.80 11.15
CA ASN A 284 4.29 -10.49 11.84
C ASN A 284 4.05 -11.48 13.00
N THR A 285 5.02 -11.64 13.90
CA THR A 285 4.90 -12.59 15.03
C THR A 285 3.72 -12.28 15.94
N GLY A 286 3.29 -11.02 16.01
CA GLY A 286 2.11 -10.54 16.71
C GLY A 286 0.80 -10.64 15.92
N MET A 287 0.82 -11.13 14.67
CA MET A 287 -0.37 -11.18 13.81
C MET A 287 -0.55 -12.53 13.11
N MET A 288 -1.80 -12.95 12.90
CA MET A 288 -2.15 -14.04 11.99
C MET A 288 -1.98 -13.60 10.53
N GLY A 289 -1.59 -14.52 9.65
CA GLY A 289 -1.51 -14.24 8.21
C GLY A 289 -2.87 -13.90 7.60
N ALA A 290 -3.69 -14.90 7.36
CA ALA A 290 -5.05 -14.75 6.85
C ALA A 290 -6.09 -15.34 7.80
N LEU A 291 -7.17 -14.60 8.08
CA LEU A 291 -8.32 -15.12 8.82
C LEU A 291 -9.63 -14.85 8.08
N GLY A 292 -10.35 -15.92 7.74
CA GLY A 292 -11.70 -15.88 7.19
C GLY A 292 -12.78 -16.31 8.17
N SER A 293 -13.98 -15.74 8.05
CA SER A 293 -15.16 -16.13 8.85
C SER A 293 -16.14 -17.03 8.08
N ASN A 294 -17.40 -17.14 8.55
CA ASN A 294 -18.44 -18.13 8.23
C ASN A 294 -18.68 -18.46 6.73
N TYR A 295 -18.36 -17.54 5.83
CA TYR A 295 -18.32 -17.72 4.39
C TYR A 295 -17.17 -16.87 3.84
N ASN A 296 -16.42 -17.39 2.85
CA ASN A 296 -15.18 -16.75 2.43
C ASN A 296 -14.83 -17.04 0.96
N PRO A 297 -15.49 -16.41 -0.02
CA PRO A 297 -15.13 -16.55 -1.44
C PRO A 297 -13.95 -15.62 -1.80
N THR A 298 -12.87 -15.67 -1.02
CA THR A 298 -11.64 -14.93 -1.29
C THR A 298 -10.58 -15.84 -1.88
N THR A 299 -10.04 -15.42 -3.03
CA THR A 299 -8.95 -16.11 -3.71
C THR A 299 -7.62 -15.47 -3.33
N PHE A 300 -6.69 -16.27 -2.81
CA PHE A 300 -5.31 -15.92 -2.53
C PHE A 300 -4.42 -16.49 -3.64
N ILE A 301 -3.76 -15.62 -4.40
CA ILE A 301 -2.87 -15.98 -5.51
C ILE A 301 -1.54 -15.26 -5.35
N ASP A 302 -0.42 -15.95 -5.54
CA ASP A 302 0.92 -15.37 -5.33
C ASP A 302 1.00 -14.70 -3.95
N PHE A 303 0.59 -15.45 -2.91
CA PHE A 303 0.48 -14.94 -1.56
C PHE A 303 1.60 -15.49 -0.68
N ILE A 304 2.31 -14.60 0.00
CA ILE A 304 3.38 -14.94 0.94
C ILE A 304 2.90 -14.68 2.36
N HIS A 305 3.04 -15.68 3.23
CA HIS A 305 2.96 -15.50 4.67
C HIS A 305 4.13 -16.20 5.35
N TRP A 306 5.00 -15.44 5.99
CA TRP A 306 6.24 -15.96 6.55
C TRP A 306 6.55 -15.34 7.92
N ASP A 307 7.10 -16.16 8.83
CA ASP A 307 7.59 -15.74 10.15
C ASP A 307 6.50 -15.12 11.05
N SER A 308 5.70 -16.02 11.63
CA SER A 308 4.64 -15.67 12.59
C SER A 308 4.46 -16.74 13.67
N VAL A 309 3.78 -16.42 14.76
CA VAL A 309 3.30 -17.39 15.76
C VAL A 309 2.02 -18.09 15.28
N TRP A 310 1.21 -17.40 14.48
CA TRP A 310 -0.05 -17.90 13.96
C TRP A 310 0.03 -18.09 12.45
N GLY A 311 -0.80 -18.98 11.93
CA GLY A 311 -0.82 -19.30 10.51
C GLY A 311 -2.04 -18.70 9.83
N ASN A 312 -2.61 -19.46 8.90
CA ASN A 312 -3.77 -19.05 8.11
C ASN A 312 -4.98 -19.92 8.45
N ARG A 313 -6.14 -19.28 8.69
CA ARG A 313 -7.39 -19.98 9.01
C ARG A 313 -8.60 -19.40 8.32
N LEU A 314 -9.22 -20.19 7.46
CA LEU A 314 -10.37 -19.81 6.65
C LEU A 314 -11.53 -20.66 7.14
N ARG A 315 -12.43 -20.05 7.93
CA ARG A 315 -13.49 -20.77 8.66
C ARG A 315 -14.70 -21.15 7.79
N GLY A 316 -14.98 -20.37 6.77
CA GLY A 316 -16.06 -20.58 5.82
C GLY A 316 -15.56 -21.22 4.53
N SER A 317 -16.48 -21.80 3.76
CA SER A 317 -16.20 -22.30 2.41
C SER A 317 -16.07 -21.18 1.39
N GLY A 318 -15.32 -21.46 0.33
CA GLY A 318 -15.15 -20.61 -0.85
C GLY A 318 -13.74 -20.09 -1.05
N ALA A 319 -12.84 -20.29 -0.07
CA ALA A 319 -11.49 -19.75 -0.19
C ALA A 319 -10.72 -20.56 -1.23
N VAL A 320 -9.74 -19.94 -1.89
CA VAL A 320 -8.84 -20.65 -2.79
C VAL A 320 -7.43 -20.16 -2.51
N PHE A 321 -6.50 -21.08 -2.31
CA PHE A 321 -5.08 -20.78 -2.22
C PHE A 321 -4.40 -21.37 -3.45
N ASP A 322 -3.71 -20.54 -4.21
CA ASP A 322 -3.00 -20.97 -5.41
C ASP A 322 -1.67 -20.21 -5.50
N HIS A 323 -0.59 -20.89 -5.86
CA HIS A 323 0.74 -20.24 -5.93
C HIS A 323 1.12 -19.51 -4.64
N CYS A 324 0.87 -20.11 -3.46
CA CYS A 324 1.19 -19.48 -2.18
C CYS A 324 2.54 -19.97 -1.63
N THR A 325 3.28 -19.11 -0.93
CA THR A 325 4.48 -19.48 -0.16
C THR A 325 4.23 -19.19 1.32
N LEU A 326 3.96 -20.24 2.10
CA LEU A 326 3.55 -20.15 3.49
C LEU A 326 4.59 -20.83 4.38
N GLY A 327 5.15 -20.15 5.37
CA GLY A 327 6.14 -20.84 6.20
C GLY A 327 6.63 -20.13 7.45
N ASN A 328 7.50 -20.85 8.17
CA ASN A 328 8.10 -20.40 9.41
C ASN A 328 7.05 -19.97 10.46
N VAL A 329 6.00 -20.78 10.61
CA VAL A 329 4.97 -20.55 11.64
C VAL A 329 5.32 -21.36 12.88
N SER A 330 5.63 -20.65 13.97
CA SER A 330 6.23 -21.23 15.18
C SER A 330 5.23 -21.82 16.19
N GLY A 331 3.96 -21.42 16.15
CA GLY A 331 2.94 -21.95 17.06
C GLY A 331 2.50 -23.38 16.70
N ASP A 332 1.96 -24.10 17.69
CA ASP A 332 1.50 -25.49 17.57
C ASP A 332 -0.03 -25.66 17.75
N GLY A 333 -0.72 -24.56 18.01
CA GLY A 333 -2.16 -24.52 18.26
C GLY A 333 -3.02 -24.71 17.02
N THR A 334 -4.34 -24.65 17.21
CA THR A 334 -5.33 -24.73 16.11
C THR A 334 -5.42 -23.46 15.27
N LEU A 335 -4.69 -22.40 15.65
CA LEU A 335 -4.58 -21.13 14.91
C LEU A 335 -3.26 -21.01 14.14
N SER A 336 -2.35 -21.95 14.33
CA SER A 336 -1.00 -21.96 13.75
C SER A 336 -0.77 -22.89 12.53
N PRO A 337 -1.76 -23.61 11.94
CA PRO A 337 -1.50 -24.31 10.68
C PRO A 337 -1.17 -23.35 9.54
N LEU A 338 -0.30 -23.77 8.64
CA LEU A 338 0.02 -23.00 7.44
C LEU A 338 -1.21 -22.77 6.55
N ALA A 339 -2.10 -23.76 6.43
CA ALA A 339 -3.37 -23.60 5.73
C ALA A 339 -4.49 -24.39 6.43
N TYR A 340 -5.27 -23.72 7.28
CA TYR A 340 -6.48 -24.30 7.87
C TYR A 340 -7.73 -23.90 7.08
N LEU A 341 -8.26 -24.84 6.31
CA LEU A 341 -9.40 -24.67 5.40
C LEU A 341 -10.64 -25.40 5.91
N GLU A 342 -11.38 -24.81 6.87
CA GLU A 342 -12.56 -25.45 7.50
C GLU A 342 -13.71 -25.71 6.52
N GLY A 343 -13.79 -24.91 5.46
CA GLY A 343 -14.77 -25.06 4.37
C GLY A 343 -14.54 -26.27 3.47
N ASN A 344 -13.45 -27.02 3.66
CA ASN A 344 -12.93 -27.99 2.71
C ASN A 344 -12.52 -27.36 1.37
N ASP A 345 -11.83 -26.23 1.47
CA ASP A 345 -11.37 -25.45 0.32
C ASP A 345 -10.08 -26.00 -0.30
N PRO A 346 -9.79 -25.70 -1.58
CA PRO A 346 -8.57 -26.13 -2.25
C PRO A 346 -7.35 -25.29 -1.86
N ILE A 347 -6.18 -25.93 -1.93
CA ILE A 347 -4.87 -25.30 -1.95
C ILE A 347 -3.99 -25.99 -2.98
N THR A 348 -3.53 -25.27 -4.00
CA THR A 348 -2.74 -25.82 -5.11
C THR A 348 -1.46 -25.04 -5.35
N ASN A 349 -0.50 -25.68 -6.02
CA ASN A 349 0.70 -25.02 -6.56
C ASN A 349 1.50 -24.24 -5.52
N SER A 350 1.46 -24.63 -4.24
CA SER A 350 1.95 -23.83 -3.12
C SER A 350 3.15 -24.47 -2.41
N VAL A 351 4.00 -23.66 -1.78
CA VAL A 351 5.05 -24.10 -0.86
C VAL A 351 4.58 -23.91 0.58
N LEU A 352 4.77 -24.92 1.41
CA LEU A 352 4.46 -24.96 2.82
C LEU A 352 5.67 -25.46 3.61
N TYR A 353 6.27 -24.59 4.42
CA TYR A 353 7.59 -24.85 5.02
C TYR A 353 7.64 -24.55 6.52
N ASN A 354 8.25 -25.44 7.30
CA ASN A 354 8.63 -25.20 8.72
C ASN A 354 7.47 -24.75 9.62
N SER A 355 6.65 -25.69 10.05
CA SER A 355 5.56 -25.46 11.00
C SER A 355 5.14 -26.75 11.68
N TYR A 356 4.44 -26.65 12.82
CA TYR A 356 3.83 -27.81 13.46
C TYR A 356 2.76 -28.48 12.58
N ARG A 357 2.00 -27.70 11.80
CA ARG A 357 0.94 -28.23 10.91
C ARG A 357 0.97 -27.55 9.54
N GLY A 358 0.93 -28.36 8.49
CA GLY A 358 0.74 -27.90 7.11
C GLY A 358 -0.71 -27.61 6.77
N ILE A 359 -1.32 -28.54 6.04
CA ILE A 359 -2.66 -28.42 5.46
C ILE A 359 -3.68 -29.09 6.38
N TRP A 360 -4.76 -28.37 6.70
CA TRP A 360 -5.85 -28.88 7.52
C TRP A 360 -7.20 -28.75 6.79
N ASN A 361 -7.89 -29.89 6.66
CA ASN A 361 -9.25 -30.05 6.12
C ASN A 361 -9.41 -29.70 4.63
N ALA A 362 -8.33 -29.44 3.89
CA ALA A 362 -8.42 -29.12 2.47
C ALA A 362 -8.99 -30.27 1.61
N VAL A 363 -9.83 -29.92 0.62
CA VAL A 363 -10.25 -30.82 -0.46
C VAL A 363 -9.85 -30.21 -1.80
N GLY A 364 -9.26 -31.03 -2.67
CA GLY A 364 -8.68 -30.54 -3.93
C GLY A 364 -7.29 -29.93 -3.75
N ASN A 365 -6.53 -30.36 -2.74
CA ASN A 365 -5.13 -29.98 -2.60
C ASN A 365 -4.25 -30.84 -3.53
N ASP A 366 -3.42 -30.20 -4.36
CA ASP A 366 -2.45 -30.91 -5.23
C ASP A 366 -1.32 -29.98 -5.71
N CYS A 367 -0.26 -30.57 -6.26
CA CYS A 367 0.92 -29.84 -6.77
C CYS A 367 1.59 -28.93 -5.73
N ASN A 368 1.50 -29.26 -4.43
CA ASN A 368 2.13 -28.49 -3.37
C ASN A 368 3.52 -29.06 -3.03
N ALA A 369 4.41 -28.23 -2.49
CA ALA A 369 5.67 -28.66 -1.86
C ALA A 369 5.57 -28.46 -0.34
N LEU A 370 5.56 -29.54 0.42
CA LEU A 370 5.49 -29.55 1.87
C LEU A 370 6.82 -30.06 2.41
N TYR A 371 7.44 -29.31 3.32
CA TYR A 371 8.71 -29.71 3.92
C TYR A 371 8.88 -29.21 5.35
N ASN A 372 9.53 -30.04 6.18
CA ASN A 372 9.81 -29.76 7.59
C ASN A 372 8.54 -29.44 8.39
N LEU A 373 7.55 -30.35 8.33
CA LEU A 373 6.28 -30.24 9.06
C LEU A 373 6.13 -31.42 10.02
N ASP A 374 5.77 -31.17 11.28
CA ASP A 374 5.48 -32.25 12.23
C ASP A 374 4.25 -33.06 11.79
N ILE A 375 3.26 -32.37 11.21
CA ILE A 375 2.06 -32.96 10.62
C ILE A 375 1.75 -32.27 9.29
N GLU A 376 2.01 -32.96 8.17
CA GLU A 376 1.73 -32.43 6.83
C GLU A 376 0.24 -32.22 6.56
N TYR A 377 -0.59 -33.18 6.99
CA TYR A 377 -2.02 -33.20 6.70
C TYR A 377 -2.84 -33.56 7.94
N THR A 378 -3.87 -32.77 8.22
CA THR A 378 -4.89 -33.10 9.25
C THR A 378 -6.28 -33.05 8.61
N GLY A 379 -7.03 -34.16 8.62
CA GLY A 379 -8.37 -34.20 8.02
C GLY A 379 -8.38 -34.08 6.49
N SER A 380 -7.22 -34.13 5.85
CA SER A 380 -7.00 -34.11 4.40
C SER A 380 -6.01 -35.23 4.03
N ALA A 381 -5.92 -35.55 2.73
CA ALA A 381 -4.92 -36.46 2.19
C ALA A 381 -3.98 -35.71 1.25
N ALA A 382 -2.78 -36.25 1.05
CA ALA A 382 -1.82 -35.71 0.10
C ALA A 382 -2.36 -35.75 -1.34
N GLY A 383 -2.18 -34.65 -2.05
CA GLY A 383 -2.40 -34.59 -3.49
C GLY A 383 -1.38 -35.46 -4.23
N THR A 384 -1.80 -36.09 -5.33
CA THR A 384 -1.01 -37.09 -6.05
C THR A 384 0.28 -36.56 -6.66
N HIS A 385 0.36 -35.27 -6.95
CA HIS A 385 1.52 -34.61 -7.56
C HIS A 385 2.30 -33.75 -6.55
N SER A 386 1.93 -33.76 -5.27
CA SER A 386 2.61 -32.98 -4.23
C SER A 386 3.98 -33.59 -3.88
N TYR A 387 4.97 -32.73 -3.62
CA TYR A 387 6.25 -33.09 -3.02
C TYR A 387 6.09 -33.05 -1.50
N CYS A 388 5.99 -34.21 -0.86
CA CYS A 388 5.72 -34.34 0.57
C CYS A 388 6.17 -35.71 1.10
N ASP A 389 6.30 -35.84 2.42
CA ASP A 389 6.71 -37.07 3.08
C ASP A 389 5.66 -38.17 2.89
N ALA A 390 4.38 -37.82 2.91
CA ALA A 390 3.27 -38.74 2.64
C ALA A 390 3.37 -39.42 1.27
N ASN A 391 3.96 -38.74 0.28
CA ASN A 391 4.23 -39.28 -1.06
C ASN A 391 5.65 -39.85 -1.21
N SER A 392 6.48 -39.78 -0.16
CA SER A 392 7.88 -40.22 -0.16
C SER A 392 8.74 -39.53 -1.22
N ASN A 393 8.44 -38.27 -1.50
CA ASN A 393 9.11 -37.45 -2.52
C ASN A 393 9.28 -35.99 -2.07
N ALA A 394 9.28 -35.73 -0.76
CA ALA A 394 9.54 -34.41 -0.21
C ALA A 394 10.88 -33.86 -0.71
N ILE A 395 10.92 -32.54 -0.94
CA ILE A 395 12.10 -31.79 -1.38
C ILE A 395 12.21 -30.59 -0.45
N ASP A 396 13.38 -30.37 0.14
CA ASP A 396 13.63 -29.14 0.89
C ASP A 396 13.68 -27.96 -0.09
N PRO A 397 12.76 -26.99 -0.01
CA PRO A 397 12.80 -25.85 -0.91
C PRO A 397 14.02 -24.94 -0.68
N LEU A 398 14.69 -25.00 0.48
CA LEU A 398 15.84 -24.13 0.78
C LEU A 398 17.17 -24.66 0.23
N ASP A 399 17.32 -25.96 -0.01
CA ASP A 399 18.56 -26.53 -0.57
C ASP A 399 18.37 -27.46 -1.79
N GLY A 400 17.12 -27.83 -2.10
CA GLY A 400 16.77 -28.70 -3.23
C GLY A 400 17.10 -30.18 -3.00
N ILE A 401 17.34 -30.62 -1.76
CA ILE A 401 17.70 -32.02 -1.43
C ILE A 401 16.49 -32.70 -0.77
N PRO A 402 16.18 -33.98 -1.09
CA PRO A 402 16.86 -34.93 -1.98
C PRO A 402 16.58 -34.76 -3.49
N GLY A 403 16.02 -33.62 -3.92
CA GLY A 403 15.78 -33.29 -5.32
C GLY A 403 17.07 -33.06 -6.13
N ASN A 404 17.03 -32.08 -7.03
CA ASN A 404 18.11 -31.79 -7.97
C ASN A 404 19.28 -30.97 -7.36
N GLY A 405 19.18 -30.58 -6.08
CA GLY A 405 20.19 -29.82 -5.35
C GLY A 405 20.27 -28.33 -5.71
N VAL A 406 19.26 -27.80 -6.41
CA VAL A 406 19.09 -26.38 -6.69
C VAL A 406 18.02 -25.84 -5.73
N THR A 407 18.41 -24.89 -4.88
CA THR A 407 17.50 -24.16 -3.99
C THR A 407 16.34 -23.55 -4.78
N ALA A 408 15.10 -23.82 -4.37
CA ALA A 408 13.91 -23.21 -4.94
C ALA A 408 13.56 -21.88 -4.27
N LEU A 409 13.59 -21.82 -2.93
CA LEU A 409 13.30 -20.64 -2.12
C LEU A 409 14.59 -19.99 -1.63
N LYS A 410 15.30 -19.30 -2.53
CA LYS A 410 16.42 -18.45 -2.14
C LYS A 410 15.94 -17.12 -1.57
N TYR A 411 14.83 -16.62 -2.13
CA TYR A 411 14.15 -15.39 -1.75
C TYR A 411 12.64 -15.67 -1.69
N LEU A 412 11.91 -15.00 -0.81
CA LEU A 412 10.45 -15.19 -0.70
C LEU A 412 9.68 -14.80 -1.98
N PRO A 413 10.02 -13.70 -2.70
CA PRO A 413 9.21 -13.24 -3.83
C PRO A 413 9.27 -14.07 -5.12
N ARG A 414 10.09 -15.13 -5.21
CA ARG A 414 10.19 -15.96 -6.42
C ARG A 414 10.67 -17.37 -6.14
N ILE A 415 10.36 -18.28 -7.06
CA ILE A 415 11.03 -19.57 -7.19
C ILE A 415 12.24 -19.44 -8.11
N GLU A 416 13.38 -20.01 -7.72
CA GLU A 416 14.60 -19.94 -8.53
C GLU A 416 14.55 -20.92 -9.72
N ASN A 417 14.96 -20.40 -10.88
CA ASN A 417 15.02 -21.11 -12.15
C ASN A 417 15.92 -22.36 -12.07
N GLY A 418 15.42 -23.47 -12.63
CA GLY A 418 16.07 -24.77 -12.64
C GLY A 418 15.92 -25.57 -11.34
N SER A 419 15.20 -25.06 -10.33
CA SER A 419 14.85 -25.86 -9.14
C SER A 419 13.75 -26.88 -9.45
N ASP A 420 13.50 -27.83 -8.55
CA ASP A 420 12.40 -28.79 -8.73
C ASP A 420 11.00 -28.15 -8.66
N LEU A 421 10.91 -26.89 -8.19
CA LEU A 421 9.66 -26.15 -8.08
C LEU A 421 9.42 -25.19 -9.26
N ASP A 422 10.40 -25.02 -10.15
CA ASP A 422 10.32 -24.14 -11.33
C ASP A 422 9.51 -24.79 -12.46
N GLY A 423 8.42 -24.14 -12.88
CA GLY A 423 7.57 -24.60 -13.98
C GLY A 423 6.83 -25.94 -13.74
N THR A 424 6.71 -26.40 -12.49
CA THR A 424 6.13 -27.71 -12.14
C THR A 424 4.73 -27.64 -11.52
N ALA A 425 4.11 -26.47 -11.46
CA ALA A 425 2.70 -26.31 -11.08
C ALA A 425 1.76 -26.94 -12.11
N SER A 426 0.50 -27.13 -11.74
CA SER A 426 -0.53 -27.73 -12.60
C SER A 426 -0.80 -26.94 -13.88
N ASP A 427 -0.51 -25.64 -13.88
CA ASP A 427 -0.67 -24.71 -14.99
C ASP A 427 0.64 -24.45 -15.76
N GLY A 428 1.74 -25.10 -15.36
CA GLY A 428 3.07 -24.91 -15.93
C GLY A 428 3.84 -23.71 -15.37
N GLY A 429 3.31 -23.01 -14.37
CA GLY A 429 4.05 -22.03 -13.57
C GLY A 429 4.87 -22.67 -12.44
N ASP A 430 5.36 -21.86 -11.53
CA ASP A 430 6.17 -22.31 -10.40
C ASP A 430 5.30 -22.87 -9.26
N ARG A 431 5.83 -23.75 -8.42
CA ARG A 431 5.16 -24.11 -7.16
C ARG A 431 5.61 -23.14 -6.08
N GLY A 432 4.76 -22.16 -5.77
CA GLY A 432 5.02 -21.09 -4.82
C GLY A 432 4.67 -19.73 -5.41
N ALA A 433 4.76 -18.69 -4.59
CA ALA A 433 4.44 -17.32 -5.01
C ALA A 433 5.51 -16.73 -5.94
N THR A 434 5.07 -16.08 -7.01
CA THR A 434 5.91 -15.29 -7.92
C THR A 434 5.41 -13.84 -7.95
N ILE A 435 6.09 -12.97 -7.21
CA ILE A 435 5.71 -11.57 -6.99
C ILE A 435 6.82 -10.67 -7.54
N LEU A 436 6.97 -10.63 -8.86
CA LEU A 436 8.05 -9.89 -9.53
C LEU A 436 7.58 -8.61 -10.25
N HIS A 437 6.33 -8.59 -10.70
CA HIS A 437 5.79 -7.51 -11.52
C HIS A 437 4.54 -6.90 -10.87
N ARG A 438 4.23 -5.66 -11.28
CA ARG A 438 3.04 -4.96 -10.82
C ARG A 438 1.79 -5.64 -11.35
N ILE A 439 0.79 -5.76 -10.49
CA ILE A 439 -0.57 -6.18 -10.82
C ILE A 439 -1.43 -4.92 -10.94
N GLY A 440 -2.11 -4.80 -12.07
CA GLY A 440 -2.91 -3.63 -12.39
C GLY A 440 -2.11 -2.51 -13.06
N VAL A 441 -2.63 -1.98 -14.18
CA VAL A 441 -2.10 -0.75 -14.78
C VAL A 441 -2.37 0.44 -13.84
N ASN A 442 -1.39 1.30 -13.62
CA ASN A 442 -1.50 2.42 -12.66
C ASN A 442 -2.76 3.27 -12.88
N GLY A 443 -3.43 3.61 -11.78
CA GLY A 443 -4.60 4.48 -11.79
C GLY A 443 -5.89 3.87 -12.34
N THR A 444 -5.87 2.61 -12.78
CA THR A 444 -7.06 1.92 -13.28
C THR A 444 -8.00 1.50 -12.16
N LEU A 445 -9.29 1.82 -12.34
CA LEU A 445 -10.39 1.40 -11.48
C LEU A 445 -10.87 -0.01 -11.86
N TRP A 446 -11.70 -0.60 -11.00
CA TRP A 446 -12.31 -1.90 -11.24
C TRP A 446 -12.98 -2.00 -12.62
N GLY A 447 -12.63 -3.03 -13.38
CA GLY A 447 -13.22 -3.32 -14.68
C GLY A 447 -12.67 -2.48 -15.84
N GLU A 448 -11.75 -1.54 -15.58
CA GLU A 448 -10.98 -0.88 -16.63
C GLU A 448 -9.91 -1.84 -17.18
N GLU A 449 -9.47 -1.62 -18.43
CA GLU A 449 -8.52 -2.52 -19.10
C GLU A 449 -7.23 -2.66 -18.27
N GLY A 450 -6.82 -3.91 -18.02
CA GLY A 450 -5.59 -4.22 -17.28
C GLY A 450 -5.64 -3.97 -15.78
N TYR A 451 -6.81 -3.73 -15.15
CA TYR A 451 -6.89 -3.39 -13.70
C TYR A 451 -6.46 -4.51 -12.75
N ASN A 452 -6.49 -5.77 -13.19
CA ASN A 452 -6.16 -6.95 -12.38
C ASN A 452 -5.23 -7.93 -13.08
N GLU A 453 -4.55 -7.48 -14.13
CA GLU A 453 -3.58 -8.29 -14.88
C GLU A 453 -2.16 -8.06 -14.35
N VAL A 454 -1.34 -9.12 -14.37
CA VAL A 454 0.11 -8.97 -14.15
C VAL A 454 0.69 -8.23 -15.35
N THR A 455 1.33 -7.10 -15.09
CA THR A 455 1.95 -6.25 -16.11
C THR A 455 3.39 -6.70 -16.41
N SER A 456 4.03 -6.08 -17.41
CA SER A 456 5.47 -6.22 -17.63
C SER A 456 6.31 -5.28 -16.76
N GLU A 457 5.69 -4.40 -15.96
CA GLU A 457 6.41 -3.43 -15.14
C GLU A 457 6.96 -4.11 -13.88
N PRO A 458 8.25 -3.93 -13.54
CA PRO A 458 8.82 -4.50 -12.32
C PRO A 458 8.12 -3.91 -11.09
N LEU A 459 7.85 -4.78 -10.11
CA LEU A 459 7.41 -4.35 -8.78
C LEU A 459 8.59 -3.85 -7.95
N TRP A 460 9.80 -4.36 -8.19
CA TRP A 460 10.97 -4.10 -7.38
C TRP A 460 11.99 -3.18 -8.08
N PRO A 461 12.60 -2.24 -7.33
CA PRO A 461 12.28 -1.93 -5.94
C PRO A 461 10.89 -1.38 -5.72
N PHE A 462 10.40 -1.64 -4.52
CA PHE A 462 9.04 -1.31 -4.13
C PHE A 462 8.85 0.21 -4.23
N PRO A 463 7.77 0.69 -4.89
CA PRO A 463 7.55 2.12 -5.07
C PRO A 463 7.53 2.88 -3.75
N ASN A 464 8.16 4.06 -3.72
CA ASN A 464 8.21 4.97 -2.58
C ASN A 464 8.90 4.41 -1.32
N GLU A 465 9.72 3.35 -1.41
CA GLU A 465 10.31 2.70 -0.23
C GLU A 465 11.15 3.64 0.66
N ASP A 466 11.85 4.61 0.06
CA ASP A 466 12.63 5.61 0.81
C ASP A 466 11.73 6.50 1.66
N LEU A 467 10.62 7.01 1.08
CA LEU A 467 9.66 7.85 1.78
C LEU A 467 8.90 7.07 2.85
N ILE A 468 8.50 5.83 2.54
CA ILE A 468 7.86 4.92 3.51
C ILE A 468 8.79 4.71 4.70
N LYS A 469 10.08 4.41 4.45
CA LYS A 469 11.08 4.24 5.50
C LYS A 469 11.32 5.53 6.29
N GLU A 470 11.48 6.68 5.62
CA GLU A 470 11.65 7.98 6.28
C GLU A 470 10.51 8.22 7.27
N LEU A 471 9.26 8.10 6.83
CA LEU A 471 8.08 8.37 7.66
C LEU A 471 7.93 7.39 8.81
N MET A 472 8.03 6.08 8.53
CA MET A 472 7.83 5.04 9.53
C MET A 472 8.98 4.99 10.55
N SER A 473 10.21 5.35 10.18
CA SER A 473 11.35 5.38 11.11
C SER A 473 11.22 6.45 12.21
N HIS A 474 10.50 7.54 11.93
CA HIS A 474 10.25 8.63 12.88
C HIS A 474 9.12 8.32 13.88
N TYR A 475 8.43 7.18 13.74
CA TYR A 475 7.35 6.83 14.63
C TYR A 475 7.82 6.71 16.09
N TYR A 476 7.07 7.29 17.01
CA TYR A 476 7.34 7.25 18.44
C TYR A 476 6.05 7.31 19.23
N TYR A 477 5.82 6.33 20.09
CA TYR A 477 4.70 6.30 21.02
C TYR A 477 5.20 6.12 22.47
N ASP A 478 4.94 7.12 23.29
CA ASP A 478 5.28 7.11 24.72
C ASP A 478 4.18 6.39 25.50
N ASN A 479 4.49 5.20 26.02
CA ASN A 479 3.57 4.39 26.83
C ASN A 479 4.03 4.22 28.29
N VAL A 480 4.67 5.24 28.88
CA VAL A 480 5.11 5.20 30.28
C VAL A 480 3.95 4.88 31.26
N SER A 481 2.70 5.17 30.89
CA SER A 481 1.52 4.84 31.71
C SER A 481 1.28 3.34 31.91
N ASP A 482 1.66 2.50 30.95
CA ASP A 482 1.44 1.04 31.01
C ASP A 482 2.67 0.27 31.46
N GLY A 483 3.78 0.96 31.74
CA GLY A 483 5.04 0.35 32.20
C GLY A 483 5.81 -0.40 31.12
N LEU A 484 5.44 -0.22 29.85
CA LEU A 484 6.18 -0.70 28.69
C LEU A 484 7.25 0.32 28.29
N ASP A 485 8.31 -0.15 27.62
CA ASP A 485 9.27 0.75 26.97
C ASP A 485 8.54 1.59 25.90
N PRO A 486 9.07 2.76 25.48
CA PRO A 486 8.47 3.48 24.35
C PRO A 486 8.55 2.67 23.06
N LEU A 487 7.46 2.64 22.28
CA LEU A 487 7.45 2.03 20.96
C LEU A 487 8.11 2.96 19.95
N ARG A 488 9.10 2.47 19.22
CA ARG A 488 9.89 3.24 18.25
C ARG A 488 9.78 2.63 16.86
N GLY A 489 9.81 3.51 15.85
CA GLY A 489 9.71 3.13 14.45
C GLY A 489 11.01 2.72 13.78
N ASP A 490 12.16 2.96 14.40
CA ASP A 490 13.51 2.66 13.89
C ASP A 490 13.87 1.16 14.02
N ARG A 491 12.94 0.28 13.62
CA ARG A 491 12.98 -1.19 13.75
C ARG A 491 12.59 -1.91 12.46
N GLY A 492 12.84 -3.22 12.37
CA GLY A 492 12.49 -4.03 11.20
C GLY A 492 13.10 -3.47 9.92
N PHE A 493 12.33 -3.34 8.84
CA PHE A 493 12.83 -2.75 7.58
C PHE A 493 13.27 -1.28 7.73
N CYS A 494 12.73 -0.58 8.74
CA CYS A 494 13.10 0.80 9.08
C CYS A 494 14.37 0.92 9.92
N ALA A 495 14.98 -0.20 10.34
CA ALA A 495 16.21 -0.18 11.11
C ALA A 495 17.36 0.52 10.34
N ASN A 496 18.23 1.19 11.10
CA ASN A 496 19.49 1.70 10.57
C ASN A 496 20.46 0.55 10.33
N GLY A 497 21.24 0.61 9.25
CA GLY A 497 22.29 -0.36 8.98
C GLY A 497 22.45 -0.68 7.51
N THR A 498 23.25 -1.72 7.28
CA THR A 498 23.61 -2.21 5.96
C THR A 498 22.96 -3.58 5.75
N GLY A 499 22.23 -3.74 4.64
CA GLY A 499 21.69 -5.03 4.22
C GLY A 499 22.79 -6.02 3.82
N LEU A 500 22.42 -7.28 3.64
CA LEU A 500 23.34 -8.37 3.26
C LEU A 500 23.98 -8.13 1.88
N TYR A 501 23.33 -7.38 0.99
CA TYR A 501 23.86 -6.95 -0.31
C TYR A 501 24.93 -5.86 -0.22
N GLY A 502 25.10 -5.22 0.95
CA GLY A 502 26.14 -4.23 1.20
C GLY A 502 25.68 -2.77 1.09
N GLY A 503 24.44 -2.48 0.68
CA GLY A 503 23.83 -1.15 0.69
C GLY A 503 22.92 -0.91 1.90
N ASN A 504 22.17 0.19 1.90
CA ASN A 504 21.24 0.54 2.97
C ASN A 504 20.10 -0.47 3.07
N ILE A 505 19.58 -0.73 4.28
CA ILE A 505 18.34 -1.49 4.42
C ILE A 505 17.19 -0.66 3.80
N THR A 506 16.54 -1.17 2.78
CA THR A 506 15.27 -0.69 2.20
C THR A 506 14.16 -1.72 2.37
N LEU A 507 12.90 -1.36 2.09
CA LEU A 507 11.78 -2.31 2.11
C LEU A 507 12.04 -3.49 1.17
N THR A 508 12.56 -3.21 -0.02
CA THR A 508 12.95 -4.19 -1.02
C THR A 508 14.05 -5.10 -0.50
N SER A 509 15.17 -4.53 -0.05
CA SER A 509 16.28 -5.35 0.44
C SER A 509 15.84 -6.22 1.62
N TYR A 510 15.02 -5.69 2.53
CA TYR A 510 14.57 -6.42 3.71
C TYR A 510 13.73 -7.65 3.34
N ILE A 511 12.81 -7.51 2.37
CA ILE A 511 11.99 -8.63 1.88
C ILE A 511 12.82 -9.64 1.10
N TRP A 512 13.70 -9.17 0.22
CA TRP A 512 14.53 -10.06 -0.59
C TRP A 512 15.60 -10.76 0.25
N GLU A 513 16.10 -10.15 1.31
CA GLU A 513 17.12 -10.73 2.17
C GLU A 513 16.56 -11.56 3.31
N TYR A 514 15.24 -11.69 3.41
CA TYR A 514 14.56 -12.28 4.57
C TYR A 514 14.99 -13.72 4.88
N LEU A 515 15.37 -14.49 3.85
CA LEU A 515 15.89 -15.86 3.99
C LEU A 515 17.41 -15.94 4.22
N GLY A 516 18.06 -14.81 4.48
CA GLY A 516 19.49 -14.74 4.82
C GLY A 516 20.45 -14.71 3.63
N ASN A 517 19.94 -14.45 2.41
CA ASN A 517 20.74 -14.30 1.20
C ASN A 517 20.86 -12.82 0.82
N PRO A 518 22.02 -12.33 0.37
CA PRO A 518 22.14 -10.97 -0.19
C PRO A 518 21.13 -10.72 -1.30
N CYS A 519 20.46 -9.57 -1.28
CA CYS A 519 19.51 -9.20 -2.33
C CYS A 519 20.21 -9.25 -3.71
N PRO A 520 19.56 -9.81 -4.75
CA PRO A 520 20.17 -9.88 -6.08
C PRO A 520 20.53 -8.49 -6.61
N PRO A 521 21.67 -8.34 -7.33
CA PRO A 521 22.04 -7.08 -7.94
C PRO A 521 20.98 -6.53 -8.89
N GLU A 522 20.29 -7.40 -9.65
CA GLU A 522 19.21 -6.99 -10.54
C GLU A 522 17.96 -6.45 -9.83
N ILE A 523 17.89 -6.59 -8.50
CA ILE A 523 16.81 -6.10 -7.66
C ILE A 523 17.26 -4.91 -6.81
N CYS A 524 18.40 -5.01 -6.09
CA CYS A 524 18.83 -4.00 -5.11
C CYS A 524 20.10 -3.21 -5.49
N ASP A 525 20.82 -3.62 -6.54
CA ASP A 525 22.01 -2.93 -7.07
C ASP A 525 21.75 -2.36 -8.48
N TYR A 526 20.48 -2.03 -8.74
CA TYR A 526 20.07 -1.30 -9.93
C TYR A 526 20.56 0.15 -9.80
N ALA A 527 21.16 0.69 -10.87
CA ALA A 527 21.13 2.13 -11.03
C ALA A 527 19.66 2.51 -11.13
N PRO A 528 19.12 3.40 -10.28
CA PRO A 528 17.72 3.78 -10.36
C PRO A 528 17.42 4.27 -11.78
N PRO A 529 16.26 3.90 -12.37
CA PRO A 529 15.85 4.40 -13.68
C PRO A 529 15.55 5.90 -13.60
N TYR A 530 15.58 6.47 -12.40
CA TYR A 530 15.55 7.90 -12.14
C TYR A 530 16.90 8.36 -11.57
N HIS A 531 17.31 9.59 -11.88
CA HIS A 531 18.47 10.17 -11.24
C HIS A 531 18.15 10.43 -9.77
N GLN A 532 19.03 10.09 -8.82
CA GLN A 532 18.77 10.24 -7.37
C GLN A 532 18.48 11.68 -6.88
N ALA A 533 18.62 12.67 -7.77
CA ALA A 533 18.28 14.06 -7.50
C ALA A 533 16.82 14.36 -7.83
N ASP A 534 16.20 13.58 -8.71
CA ASP A 534 14.77 13.62 -9.02
C ASP A 534 14.03 12.87 -7.90
N THR A 535 13.47 13.64 -6.98
CA THR A 535 12.86 13.12 -5.76
C THR A 535 11.40 12.71 -5.97
N ASN A 536 10.79 13.19 -7.04
CA ASN A 536 9.38 12.98 -7.35
C ASN A 536 9.19 11.97 -8.51
N GLN A 537 10.28 11.56 -9.15
CA GLN A 537 10.35 10.56 -10.22
C GLN A 537 9.58 10.95 -11.51
N ASP A 538 9.44 12.25 -11.79
CA ASP A 538 8.80 12.79 -13.02
C ASP A 538 9.76 12.85 -14.22
N SER A 539 10.98 12.32 -14.06
CA SER A 539 12.06 12.37 -15.07
C SER A 539 12.60 13.78 -15.31
N VAL A 540 12.43 14.68 -14.34
CA VAL A 540 12.94 16.05 -14.36
C VAL A 540 13.67 16.33 -13.06
N ILE A 541 14.93 16.77 -13.15
CA ILE A 541 15.60 17.41 -12.01
C ILE A 541 15.28 18.90 -12.08
N ASN A 542 14.47 19.40 -11.16
CA ASN A 542 14.19 20.82 -11.02
C ASN A 542 15.22 21.51 -10.08
N MET A 543 15.15 22.84 -9.95
CA MET A 543 16.10 23.58 -9.12
C MET A 543 15.99 23.23 -7.63
N PRO A 544 14.79 23.16 -7.01
CA PRO A 544 14.63 22.66 -5.64
C PRO A 544 15.31 21.32 -5.39
N GLU A 545 15.10 20.36 -6.29
CA GLU A 545 15.69 19.03 -6.26
C GLU A 545 17.21 19.05 -6.33
N LEU A 546 17.78 19.80 -7.28
CA LEU A 546 19.22 19.96 -7.38
C LEU A 546 19.81 20.58 -6.10
N ILE A 547 19.13 21.57 -5.50
CA ILE A 547 19.58 22.21 -4.26
C ILE A 547 19.54 21.22 -3.09
N ALA A 548 18.47 20.44 -2.97
CA ALA A 548 18.34 19.39 -1.94
C ALA A 548 19.45 18.34 -2.10
N PHE A 549 19.73 17.92 -3.34
CA PHE A 549 20.76 16.95 -3.65
C PHE A 549 22.17 17.47 -3.31
N ILE A 550 22.45 18.75 -3.61
CA ILE A 550 23.68 19.43 -3.17
C ILE A 550 23.77 19.49 -1.63
N ALA A 551 22.65 19.69 -0.93
CA ALA A 551 22.63 19.75 0.53
C ALA A 551 22.97 18.38 1.17
N ARG A 552 22.45 17.28 0.60
CA ARG A 552 22.81 15.90 1.01
C ARG A 552 24.30 15.63 0.83
N TRP A 553 24.88 16.03 -0.31
CA TRP A 553 26.34 15.93 -0.52
C TRP A 553 27.14 16.73 0.54
N LYS A 554 26.72 17.97 0.84
CA LYS A 554 27.40 18.81 1.83
C LYS A 554 27.32 18.27 3.25
N THR A 555 26.29 17.50 3.56
CA THR A 555 26.07 16.89 4.88
C THR A 555 26.68 15.50 4.99
N GLY A 556 27.19 14.93 3.89
CA GLY A 556 27.76 13.58 3.86
C GLY A 556 26.69 12.48 3.86
N ASP A 557 25.46 12.80 3.48
CA ASP A 557 24.31 11.90 3.46
C ASP A 557 24.30 11.03 2.19
N GLY A 558 25.31 10.18 2.04
CA GLY A 558 25.36 9.15 0.98
C GLY A 558 25.56 9.64 -0.45
N VAL A 559 25.49 10.96 -0.71
CA VAL A 559 25.68 11.55 -2.04
C VAL A 559 27.15 11.93 -2.27
N THR A 560 27.70 11.53 -3.40
CA THR A 560 29.06 11.84 -3.85
C THR A 560 29.12 13.15 -4.63
N LYS A 561 30.32 13.72 -4.73
CA LYS A 561 30.55 14.92 -5.56
C LYS A 561 30.24 14.65 -7.04
N GLN A 562 30.49 13.44 -7.50
CA GLN A 562 30.28 13.06 -8.90
C GLN A 562 28.78 13.07 -9.25
N GLU A 563 27.94 12.46 -8.40
CA GLU A 563 26.48 12.46 -8.59
C GLU A 563 25.90 13.88 -8.59
N VAL A 564 26.44 14.78 -7.76
CA VAL A 564 26.04 16.20 -7.79
C VAL A 564 26.42 16.89 -9.09
N GLU A 565 27.60 16.59 -9.64
CA GLU A 565 28.04 17.14 -10.93
C GLU A 565 27.16 16.62 -12.07
N GLU A 566 26.76 15.34 -12.04
CA GLU A 566 25.83 14.73 -13.00
C GLU A 566 24.42 15.37 -12.91
N ALA A 567 23.85 15.49 -11.71
CA ALA A 567 22.56 16.16 -11.49
C ALA A 567 22.56 17.61 -12.01
N ARG A 568 23.63 18.34 -11.71
CA ARG A 568 23.83 19.72 -12.14
C ARG A 568 23.87 19.82 -13.67
N ASP A 569 24.56 18.89 -14.33
CA ASP A 569 24.71 18.90 -15.78
C ASP A 569 23.36 18.57 -16.48
N ILE A 570 22.59 17.62 -15.94
CA ILE A 570 21.20 17.35 -16.38
C ILE A 570 20.34 18.59 -16.26
N TRP A 571 20.38 19.25 -15.10
CA TRP A 571 19.65 20.49 -14.86
C TRP A 571 20.03 21.59 -15.87
N PHE A 572 21.32 21.77 -16.16
CA PHE A 572 21.80 22.74 -17.18
C PHE A 572 21.32 22.42 -18.60
N THR A 573 21.02 21.16 -18.91
CA THR A 573 20.48 20.74 -20.21
C THR A 573 18.95 20.78 -20.30
N GLY A 574 18.28 21.33 -19.29
CA GLY A 574 16.82 21.49 -19.26
C GLY A 574 16.11 20.59 -18.25
N GLY A 575 16.83 19.90 -17.37
CA GLY A 575 16.27 19.11 -16.27
C GLY A 575 15.83 17.70 -16.67
N PHE A 576 15.44 17.49 -17.93
CA PHE A 576 15.00 16.19 -18.43
C PHE A 576 16.15 15.21 -18.61
N TYR A 577 15.94 13.98 -18.20
CA TYR A 577 16.85 12.87 -18.46
C TYR A 577 16.05 11.62 -18.86
N CYS A 578 16.65 10.75 -19.66
CA CYS A 578 16.05 9.45 -19.97
C CYS A 578 16.54 8.47 -18.90
N GLY A 579 15.62 7.86 -18.16
CA GLY A 579 15.94 6.68 -17.38
C GLY A 579 16.57 5.61 -18.27
N SER A 580 17.69 5.04 -17.83
CA SER A 580 18.39 3.97 -18.55
C SER A 580 17.61 2.68 -18.56
#